data_AF-A0A3P7LZ49-F1
#
_entry.id   AF-A0A3P7LZ49-F1
#
_cell.length_a   1.000
_cell.length_b   1.000
_cell.length_c   1.000
_cell.angle_alpha   90.00
_cell.angle_beta   90.00
_cell.angle_gamma   90.00
#
_symmetry.space_group_name_H-M   'P 1'
#
loop_
_entity.id
_entity.type
_entity.pdbx_description
1 polymer ?
#
loop_
_entity_poly.entity_id
_entity_poly.type
_entity_poly.pdbx_seq_one_letter_code
_entity_poly.pdbx_strand_id
1 'polypeptide(L)'
;MSVFEDEIVESRERISAMSLITGTMLEIRNLPSESWHTLAGQIAVAASAKMFKKADQVRTLCTVVALYWKGETSDSEGPMKNGDKVVEILKKAGKVGITCSLTSLPASSS
;
A
#
# COMPACT_ATOMS: atom_id res chain seq x y z
N MET A 1 4.06 -10.41 7.59
CA MET A 1 2.89 -10.28 6.71
C MET A 1 1.84 -11.34 6.99
N SER A 2 2.19 -12.60 7.25
CA SER A 2 1.22 -13.69 7.52
C SER A 2 0.14 -13.35 8.55
N VAL A 3 0.50 -12.81 9.72
CA VAL A 3 -0.47 -12.35 10.74
C VAL A 3 -1.49 -11.34 10.18
N PHE A 4 -1.03 -10.35 9.40
CA PHE A 4 -1.93 -9.38 8.77
C PHE A 4 -2.89 -10.06 7.78
N GLU A 5 -2.41 -11.03 7.03
CA GLU A 5 -3.18 -11.70 6.00
C GLU A 5 -4.21 -12.66 6.58
N ASP A 6 -3.79 -13.47 7.55
CA ASP A 6 -4.50 -14.65 8.03
C ASP A 6 -5.31 -14.38 9.31
N GLU A 7 -4.84 -13.49 10.19
CA GLU A 7 -5.41 -13.33 11.54
C GLU A 7 -6.25 -12.05 11.70
N ILE A 8 -5.88 -10.95 11.03
CA ILE A 8 -6.63 -9.69 11.17
C ILE A 8 -7.87 -9.72 10.28
N VAL A 9 -9.06 -9.94 10.82
CA VAL A 9 -10.31 -10.03 10.02
C VAL A 9 -11.10 -8.72 9.97
N GLU A 10 -10.83 -7.79 10.89
CA GLU A 10 -11.60 -6.55 11.00
C GLU A 10 -11.09 -5.45 10.06
N SER A 11 -12.01 -4.83 9.32
CA SER A 11 -11.68 -3.85 8.27
C SER A 11 -10.90 -2.65 8.81
N ARG A 12 -11.29 -2.14 9.98
CA ARG A 12 -10.64 -0.97 10.60
C ARG A 12 -9.25 -1.32 11.15
N GLU A 13 -9.11 -2.52 11.70
CA GLU A 13 -7.84 -3.02 12.22
C GLU A 13 -6.84 -3.23 11.07
N ARG A 14 -7.29 -3.76 9.92
CA ARG A 14 -6.44 -3.88 8.72
C ARG A 14 -5.86 -2.54 8.27
N ILE A 15 -6.64 -1.45 8.27
CA ILE A 15 -6.12 -0.12 7.89
C ILE A 15 -5.04 0.34 8.86
N SER A 16 -5.29 0.15 10.17
CA SER A 16 -4.36 0.55 11.23
C SER A 16 -3.08 -0.27 11.16
N ALA A 17 -3.20 -1.59 11.02
CA ALA A 17 -2.09 -2.52 10.85
C ALA A 17 -1.27 -2.21 9.60
N MET A 18 -1.91 -1.95 8.45
CA MET A 18 -1.22 -1.57 7.21
C MET A 18 -0.43 -0.27 7.39
N SER A 19 -1.01 0.71 8.08
CA SER A 19 -0.32 1.98 8.38
C SER A 19 0.88 1.77 9.29
N LEU A 20 0.75 0.94 10.33
CA LEU A 20 1.86 0.57 11.23
C LEU A 20 2.95 -0.20 10.50
N ILE A 21 2.60 -1.22 9.71
CA ILE A 21 3.58 -2.00 8.92
C ILE A 21 4.35 -1.08 7.98
N THR A 22 3.64 -0.19 7.27
CA THR A 22 4.27 0.76 6.35
C THR A 22 5.19 1.73 7.10
N GLY A 23 4.73 2.29 8.24
CA GLY A 23 5.53 3.18 9.07
C GLY A 23 6.78 2.50 9.62
N THR A 24 6.66 1.29 10.17
CA THR A 24 7.80 0.51 10.65
C THR A 24 8.79 0.23 9.53
N MET A 25 8.33 -0.13 8.34
CA MET A 25 9.19 -0.37 7.19
C MET A 25 9.97 0.88 6.75
N LEU A 26 9.43 2.09 6.97
CA LEU A 26 10.15 3.35 6.73
C LEU A 26 11.24 3.64 7.77
N GLU A 27 11.10 3.14 8.99
CA GLU A 27 12.10 3.33 10.05
C GLU A 27 13.26 2.32 9.96
N ILE A 28 13.08 1.20 9.24
CA ILE A 28 14.13 0.20 9.03
C ILE A 28 15.01 0.63 7.85
N ARG A 29 16.28 0.96 8.14
CA ARG A 29 17.25 1.48 7.15
C ARG A 29 18.39 0.53 6.81
N ASN A 30 18.50 -0.58 7.53
CA ASN A 30 19.61 -1.54 7.42
C ASN A 30 19.21 -2.88 6.79
N LEU A 31 18.04 -2.94 6.15
CA LEU A 31 17.61 -4.13 5.41
C LEU A 31 18.36 -4.22 4.07
N PRO A 32 18.88 -5.40 3.68
CA PRO A 32 19.39 -5.65 2.34
C PRO A 32 18.35 -5.31 1.28
N SER A 33 18.78 -4.74 0.15
CA SER A 33 17.86 -4.24 -0.87
C SER A 33 16.89 -5.30 -1.38
N GLU A 34 17.35 -6.53 -1.60
CA GLU A 34 16.49 -7.65 -2.03
C GLU A 34 15.36 -7.95 -1.03
N SER A 35 15.72 -8.03 0.26
CA SER A 35 14.75 -8.28 1.34
C SER A 35 13.77 -7.11 1.48
N TRP A 36 14.28 -5.88 1.39
CA TRP A 36 13.46 -4.68 1.41
C TRP A 36 12.44 -4.66 0.27
N HIS A 37 12.89 -4.93 -0.96
CA HIS A 37 12.03 -4.96 -2.15
C HIS A 37 10.96 -6.04 -2.07
N THR A 38 11.32 -7.21 -1.54
CA THR A 38 10.39 -8.32 -1.32
C THR A 38 9.29 -7.90 -0.33
N LEU A 39 9.65 -7.33 0.82
CA LEU A 39 8.70 -6.88 1.83
C LEU A 39 7.82 -5.73 1.32
N ALA A 40 8.41 -4.71 0.70
CA ALA A 40 7.67 -3.59 0.13
C ALA A 40 6.68 -4.06 -0.95
N GLY A 41 7.08 -5.03 -1.78
CA GLY A 41 6.21 -5.66 -2.76
C GLY A 41 5.02 -6.38 -2.12
N GLN A 42 5.26 -7.18 -1.08
CA GLN A 42 4.20 -7.85 -0.32
C GLN A 42 3.22 -6.85 0.30
N ILE A 43 3.73 -5.78 0.91
CA ILE A 43 2.92 -4.70 1.49
C ILE A 43 2.04 -4.04 0.42
N ALA A 44 2.60 -3.73 -0.76
CA ALA A 44 1.84 -3.14 -1.86
C ALA A 44 0.77 -4.07 -2.43
N VAL A 45 1.07 -5.37 -2.55
CA VAL A 45 0.08 -6.39 -2.95
C VAL A 45 -1.05 -6.44 -1.92
N ALA A 46 -0.72 -6.53 -0.63
CA ALA A 46 -1.69 -6.58 0.46
C ALA A 46 -2.59 -5.33 0.49
N ALA A 47 -2.01 -4.13 0.36
CA ALA A 47 -2.78 -2.89 0.27
C ALA A 47 -3.79 -2.89 -0.90
N SER A 48 -3.42 -3.51 -2.03
CA SER A 48 -4.28 -3.55 -3.21
C SER A 48 -5.34 -4.66 -3.23
N ALA A 49 -5.08 -5.79 -2.58
CA ALA A 49 -5.89 -7.01 -2.74
C ALA A 49 -6.51 -7.52 -1.44
N LYS A 50 -6.00 -7.10 -0.28
CA LYS A 50 -6.37 -7.64 1.04
C LYS A 50 -7.13 -6.65 1.91
N MET A 51 -7.60 -5.54 1.33
CA MET A 51 -8.51 -4.59 1.97
C MET A 51 -9.94 -4.83 1.45
N PHE A 52 -10.92 -4.85 2.37
CA PHE A 52 -12.30 -5.21 2.04
C PHE A 52 -13.03 -4.16 1.20
N LYS A 53 -12.80 -2.87 1.46
CA LYS A 53 -13.46 -1.78 0.75
C LYS A 53 -12.51 -1.16 -0.27
N LYS A 54 -13.03 -0.80 -1.45
CA LYS A 54 -12.26 -0.08 -2.48
C LYS A 54 -11.71 1.25 -1.97
N ALA A 55 -12.49 1.99 -1.17
CA ALA A 55 -12.02 3.23 -0.54
C ALA A 55 -10.80 2.98 0.37
N ASP A 56 -10.81 1.87 1.12
CA ASP A 56 -9.70 1.50 2.00
C ASP A 56 -8.47 1.08 1.18
N GLN A 57 -8.66 0.38 0.06
CA GLN A 57 -7.58 0.07 -0.90
C GLN A 57 -6.91 1.35 -1.43
N VAL A 58 -7.70 2.34 -1.84
CA VAL A 58 -7.15 3.63 -2.31
C VAL A 58 -6.36 4.30 -1.19
N ARG A 59 -6.93 4.38 0.01
CA ARG A 59 -6.27 4.99 1.16
C ARG A 59 -4.94 4.32 1.49
N THR A 60 -4.90 2.99 1.57
CA THR A 60 -3.68 2.25 1.90
C THR A 60 -2.64 2.31 0.78
N LEU A 61 -3.05 2.28 -0.50
CA LEU A 61 -2.13 2.48 -1.62
C LEU A 61 -1.45 3.85 -1.55
N CYS A 62 -2.18 4.90 -1.19
CA CYS A 62 -1.62 6.24 -0.97
C CYS A 62 -0.67 6.32 0.24
N THR A 63 -0.79 5.41 1.21
CA THR A 63 0.19 5.30 2.30
C THR A 63 1.44 4.55 1.83
N VAL A 64 1.27 3.44 1.12
CA VAL A 64 2.38 2.55 0.70
C VAL A 64 3.34 3.20 -0.28
N VAL A 65 2.92 4.17 -1.09
CA VAL A 65 3.84 4.91 -1.98
C VAL A 65 4.99 5.58 -1.22
N ALA A 66 4.80 5.88 0.08
CA ALA A 66 5.85 6.46 0.90
C ALA A 66 7.08 5.54 0.99
N LEU A 67 6.92 4.21 0.94
CA LEU A 67 8.04 3.27 0.93
C LEU A 67 8.98 3.52 -0.23
N TYR A 68 8.43 3.71 -1.43
CA TYR A 68 9.22 3.87 -2.64
C TYR A 68 9.83 5.27 -2.79
N TRP A 69 9.32 6.26 -2.04
CA TRP A 69 9.89 7.60 -2.05
C TRP A 69 10.90 7.83 -0.92
N LYS A 70 10.56 7.39 0.29
CA LYS A 70 11.27 7.68 1.54
C LYS A 70 12.04 6.49 2.11
N GLY A 71 11.76 5.27 1.65
CA GLY A 71 12.43 4.07 2.16
C GLY A 71 13.93 4.12 1.92
N GLU A 72 14.67 3.49 2.81
CA GLU A 72 16.13 3.36 2.80
C GLU A 72 16.48 1.88 2.97
N THR A 73 17.50 1.42 2.26
CA THR A 73 18.09 0.07 2.37
C THR A 73 19.55 0.18 2.83
N SER A 74 20.13 -0.94 3.27
CA SER A 74 21.55 -0.99 3.67
C SER A 74 22.51 -0.57 2.55
N ASP A 75 22.06 -0.68 1.30
CA ASP A 75 22.88 -0.47 0.11
C ASP A 75 22.59 0.91 -0.54
N SER A 76 21.65 1.68 0.02
CA SER A 76 21.24 2.98 -0.51
C SER A 76 21.97 4.13 0.19
N GLU A 77 22.42 5.12 -0.58
CA GLU A 77 22.95 6.38 -0.04
C GLU A 77 21.80 7.37 0.28
N GLY A 78 20.85 6.91 1.10
CA GLY A 78 19.65 7.64 1.50
C GLY A 78 18.38 7.21 0.77
N PRO A 79 17.32 8.04 0.80
CA PRO A 79 16.00 7.63 0.35
C PRO A 79 15.95 7.24 -1.12
N MET A 80 15.22 6.16 -1.43
CA MET A 80 15.11 5.59 -2.77
C MET A 80 14.63 6.57 -3.85
N LYS A 81 13.68 7.46 -3.53
CA LYS A 81 13.09 8.44 -4.46
C LYS A 81 12.63 7.83 -5.80
N ASN A 82 12.08 6.62 -5.76
CA ASN A 82 11.65 5.89 -6.95
C ASN A 82 10.30 6.43 -7.48
N GLY A 83 10.37 7.51 -8.27
CA GLY A 83 9.21 8.18 -8.83
C GLY A 83 8.36 7.30 -9.75
N ASP A 84 8.99 6.42 -10.54
CA ASP A 84 8.27 5.52 -11.45
C ASP A 84 7.35 4.58 -10.68
N LYS A 85 7.85 4.00 -9.59
CA LYS A 85 7.07 3.09 -8.74
C LYS A 85 5.97 3.82 -7.98
N VAL A 86 6.23 5.04 -7.52
CA VAL A 86 5.21 5.91 -6.92
C VAL A 86 4.07 6.13 -7.91
N VAL A 87 4.37 6.53 -9.15
CA VAL A 87 3.36 6.79 -10.18
C VAL A 87 2.61 5.50 -10.57
N GLU A 88 3.29 4.36 -10.66
CA GLU A 88 2.67 3.06 -10.94
C GLU A 88 1.59 2.72 -9.89
N ILE A 89 1.92 2.88 -8.61
CA ILE A 89 0.99 2.57 -7.51
C ILE A 89 -0.14 3.59 -7.45
N LEU A 90 0.13 4.88 -7.66
CA LEU A 90 -0.92 5.91 -7.73
C LEU A 90 -1.88 5.69 -8.90
N LYS A 91 -1.38 5.25 -10.07
CA LYS A 91 -2.24 4.84 -11.19
C LYS A 91 -3.14 3.67 -10.80
N LYS A 92 -2.63 2.69 -10.05
CA LYS A 92 -3.44 1.59 -9.51
C LYS A 92 -4.52 2.10 -8.56
N ALA A 93 -4.17 3.00 -7.63
CA ALA A 93 -5.13 3.64 -6.74
C ALA A 93 -6.21 4.41 -7.50
N GLY A 94 -5.85 5.17 -8.54
CA GLY A 94 -6.79 5.89 -9.39
C GLY A 94 -7.80 4.97 -10.09
N LYS A 95 -7.36 3.82 -10.63
CA LYS A 95 -8.25 2.80 -11.22
C LYS A 95 -9.26 2.26 -10.21
N VAL A 96 -8.81 1.95 -8.99
CA VAL A 96 -9.70 1.49 -7.91
C VAL A 96 -10.68 2.59 -7.50
N GLY A 97 -10.21 3.84 -7.41
CA GLY A 97 -11.02 5.01 -7.08
C GLY A 97 -12.17 5.25 -8.05
N ILE A 98 -11.91 5.21 -9.35
CA ILE A 98 -12.96 5.32 -10.40
C ILE A 98 -14.04 4.25 -10.19
N THR A 99 -13.61 3.01 -9.92
CA THR A 99 -14.52 1.88 -9.70
C THR A 99 -15.27 1.96 -8.37
N CYS A 100 -14.81 2.79 -7.42
CA CYS A 100 -15.50 3.08 -6.17
C CYS A 100 -16.62 4.10 -6.36
N SER A 101 -16.36 5.15 -7.15
CA SER A 101 -17.33 6.22 -7.44
C SER A 101 -18.50 5.76 -8.32
N LEU A 102 -18.26 4.80 -9.23
CA LEU A 102 -19.31 4.23 -10.07
C LEU A 102 -20.32 3.38 -9.28
N THR A 103 -19.91 2.75 -8.19
CA THR A 103 -20.81 1.95 -7.33
C THR A 103 -21.66 2.78 -6.37
N SER A 104 -21.38 4.09 -6.24
CA SER A 104 -22.16 5.00 -5.38
C SER A 104 -23.21 5.82 -6.13
N LEU A 105 -23.23 5.76 -7.47
CA LEU A 105 -24.30 6.38 -8.25
C LEU A 105 -25.51 5.42 -8.26
N PRO A 106 -26.69 5.82 -7.77
CA PRO A 106 -27.89 5.04 -8.02
C PRO A 106 -28.05 4.94 -9.54
N ALA A 107 -28.30 3.73 -10.04
CA ALA A 107 -28.69 3.53 -11.42
C ALA A 107 -29.91 4.42 -11.68
N SER A 108 -29.72 5.55 -12.35
CA SER A 108 -30.82 6.31 -12.90
C SER A 108 -31.44 5.40 -13.96
N SER A 109 -32.57 4.81 -13.60
CA SER A 109 -33.47 4.10 -14.49
C SER A 109 -33.79 5.00 -15.68
N SER A 110 -33.26 4.63 -16.84
CA SER A 110 -33.71 5.10 -18.15
C SER A 110 -34.57 4.03 -18.78
#